data_AF-A0A7Y8CN62-F1
#
_entry.id   AF-A0A7Y8CN62-F1
#
_cell.length_a   1.000
_cell.length_b   1.000
_cell.length_c   1.000
_cell.angle_alpha   90.00
_cell.angle_beta   90.00
_cell.angle_gamma   90.00
#
_symmetry.space_group_name_H-M   'P 1'
#
loop_
_entity.id
_entity.type
_entity.pdbx_description
1 polymer ?
#
loop_
_entity_poly.entity_id
_entity_poly.type
_entity_poly.pdbx_seq_one_letter_code
_entity_poly.pdbx_strand_id
1 'polypeptide(L)'
;MESRLTYSGIRRSFELSRFAKYKNTLVVLLCALFVIPLTLFILRPATITDLARHGASSAVALSTGWAKGEMVVLVRHVERCDRSKAPCLAGQDGITDRARDVAVGLGARFEKLGLARTDIYNSPLTRAVQTSFYMFNQASSTQDWLFDCRKTMLRDLRRYKVPGRNLILVTHSECMNALEKSMKLSIPSMGYGAALFITENSPSQAPRVMGFIEASDWPQVFQP
;
A
#
# COMPACT_ATOMS: atom_id res chain seq x y z
N MET A 1 -3.79 88.08 19.93
CA MET A 1 -5.26 87.95 19.91
C MET A 1 -5.61 87.06 18.74
N GLU A 2 -6.20 85.91 19.05
CA GLU A 2 -6.25 84.70 18.24
C GLU A 2 -7.20 84.78 17.03
N SER A 3 -6.73 84.28 15.89
CA SER A 3 -7.54 83.96 14.72
C SER A 3 -8.23 82.61 14.92
N ARG A 4 -9.57 82.61 14.97
CA ARG A 4 -10.37 81.38 15.01
C ARG A 4 -10.41 80.73 13.63
N LEU A 5 -9.61 79.67 13.45
CA LEU A 5 -9.76 78.73 12.33
C LEU A 5 -10.85 77.71 12.68
N THR A 6 -12.01 77.85 12.08
CA THR A 6 -13.11 76.86 12.11
C THR A 6 -12.70 75.63 11.28
N TYR A 7 -12.25 74.57 11.96
CA TYR A 7 -12.03 73.28 11.33
C TYR A 7 -13.38 72.58 11.15
N SER A 8 -13.93 72.64 9.94
CA SER A 8 -15.09 71.86 9.54
C SER A 8 -14.72 70.38 9.57
N GLY A 9 -15.17 69.67 10.60
CA GLY A 9 -15.06 68.22 10.69
C GLY A 9 -15.93 67.58 9.61
N ILE A 10 -15.32 67.20 8.49
CA ILE A 10 -15.93 66.33 7.49
C ILE A 10 -16.21 65.00 8.20
N ARG A 11 -17.48 64.78 8.57
CA ARG A 11 -17.97 63.49 9.06
C ARG A 11 -17.84 62.47 7.93
N ARG A 12 -16.70 61.77 7.84
CA ARG A 12 -16.56 60.47 7.16
C ARG A 12 -17.35 59.42 7.93
N SER A 13 -18.68 59.55 7.94
CA SER A 13 -19.62 58.57 8.51
C SER A 13 -20.34 57.77 7.43
N PHE A 14 -20.01 57.99 6.16
CA PHE A 14 -20.53 57.23 5.05
C PHE A 14 -19.56 56.09 4.69
N GLU A 15 -20.10 54.88 4.60
CA GLU A 15 -19.50 53.61 4.13
C GLU A 15 -19.02 52.56 5.15
N LEU A 16 -18.77 52.82 6.44
CA LEU A 16 -18.38 51.71 7.35
C LEU A 16 -19.50 50.66 7.59
N SER A 17 -20.77 51.07 7.46
CA SER A 17 -21.94 50.21 7.67
C SER A 17 -22.15 49.17 6.54
N ARG A 18 -21.84 49.53 5.28
CA ARG A 18 -21.92 48.56 4.17
C ARG A 18 -20.81 47.52 4.26
N PHE A 19 -19.60 47.92 4.63
CA PHE A 19 -18.48 47.00 4.84
C PHE A 19 -18.67 46.09 6.06
N ALA A 20 -19.42 46.51 7.09
CA ALA A 20 -19.76 45.66 8.23
C ALA A 20 -20.58 44.41 7.83
N LYS A 21 -21.48 44.54 6.84
CA LYS A 21 -22.26 43.40 6.30
C LYS A 21 -21.38 42.39 5.58
N TYR A 22 -20.42 42.87 4.78
CA TYR A 22 -19.48 42.01 4.05
C TYR A 22 -18.35 41.47 4.94
N LYS A 23 -18.05 42.11 6.07
CA LYS A 23 -17.01 41.66 7.02
C LYS A 23 -17.30 40.27 7.57
N ASN A 24 -18.54 39.99 7.96
CA ASN A 24 -18.92 38.67 8.47
C ASN A 24 -18.82 37.61 7.36
N THR A 25 -19.28 37.94 6.15
CA THR A 25 -19.15 37.05 4.98
C THR A 25 -17.69 36.77 4.64
N LEU A 26 -16.82 37.80 4.69
CA LEU A 26 -15.39 37.67 4.44
C LEU A 26 -14.71 36.80 5.50
N VAL A 27 -15.04 36.97 6.78
CA VAL A 27 -14.53 36.12 7.87
C VAL A 27 -14.97 34.68 7.68
N VAL A 28 -16.24 34.43 7.33
CA VAL A 28 -16.74 33.08 7.05
C VAL A 28 -16.01 32.45 5.86
N LEU A 29 -15.78 33.19 4.78
CA LEU A 29 -15.03 32.70 3.62
C LEU A 29 -13.58 32.39 3.96
N LEU A 30 -12.91 33.24 4.73
CA LEU A 30 -11.54 33.00 5.20
C LEU A 30 -11.47 31.78 6.13
N CYS A 31 -12.40 31.64 7.07
CA CYS A 31 -12.49 30.45 7.90
C CYS A 31 -12.72 29.19 7.07
N ALA A 32 -13.63 29.23 6.09
CA ALA A 32 -13.88 28.11 5.18
C ALA A 32 -12.62 27.74 4.36
N LEU A 33 -11.85 28.74 3.91
CA LEU A 33 -10.59 28.55 3.18
C LEU A 33 -9.56 27.75 3.98
N PHE A 34 -9.55 27.82 5.32
CA PHE A 34 -8.63 27.06 6.17
C PHE A 34 -9.25 25.76 6.72
N VAL A 35 -10.52 25.78 7.12
CA VAL A 35 -11.20 24.62 7.72
C VAL A 35 -11.43 23.51 6.70
N ILE A 36 -11.79 23.83 5.46
CA ILE A 36 -12.03 22.82 4.41
C ILE A 36 -10.75 22.04 4.07
N PRO A 37 -9.61 22.64 3.73
CA PRO A 37 -8.39 21.87 3.44
C PRO A 37 -7.87 21.13 4.68
N LEU A 38 -8.00 21.71 5.89
CA LEU A 38 -7.60 21.04 7.12
C LEU A 38 -8.45 19.80 7.39
N THR A 39 -9.77 19.90 7.25
CA THR A 39 -10.67 18.75 7.41
C THR A 39 -10.40 17.69 6.34
N LEU A 40 -10.20 18.09 5.08
CA LEU A 40 -9.78 17.17 4.02
C LEU A 40 -8.43 16.50 4.28
N PHE A 41 -7.48 17.21 4.90
CA PHE A 41 -6.16 16.66 5.28
C PHE A 41 -6.28 15.64 6.42
N ILE A 42 -7.03 15.97 7.47
CA ILE A 42 -7.26 15.10 8.63
C ILE A 42 -8.05 13.83 8.23
N LEU A 43 -8.98 13.95 7.29
CA LEU A 43 -9.80 12.84 6.81
C LEU A 43 -9.15 12.00 5.69
N ARG A 44 -7.91 12.29 5.28
CA ARG A 44 -7.23 11.45 4.28
C ARG A 44 -6.99 10.05 4.85
N PRO A 45 -7.25 8.98 4.08
CA PRO A 45 -6.92 7.63 4.52
C PRO A 45 -5.42 7.51 4.78
N ALA A 46 -5.06 6.79 5.85
CA ALA A 46 -3.67 6.49 6.14
C ALA A 46 -3.07 5.70 4.96
N THR A 47 -1.96 6.22 4.43
CA THR A 47 -1.15 5.53 3.43
C THR A 47 -0.36 4.42 4.10
N ILE A 48 -0.30 3.24 3.48
CA ILE A 48 0.52 2.16 4.00
C ILE A 48 2.01 2.55 4.00
N THR A 49 2.75 2.01 4.97
CA THR A 49 4.17 2.29 5.15
C THR A 49 5.01 1.57 4.11
N ASP A 50 5.96 2.30 3.51
CA ASP A 50 7.08 1.74 2.78
C ASP A 50 8.11 1.23 3.79
N LEU A 51 8.23 -0.09 3.91
CA LEU A 51 9.06 -0.73 4.93
C LEU A 51 10.55 -0.53 4.69
N ALA A 52 10.97 -0.20 3.46
CA ALA A 52 12.36 0.09 3.12
C ALA A 52 12.87 1.33 3.85
N ARG A 53 12.01 2.34 4.06
CA ARG A 53 12.35 3.58 4.79
C ARG A 53 12.74 3.37 6.24
N HIS A 54 12.32 2.26 6.83
CA HIS A 54 12.57 1.92 8.23
C HIS A 54 13.64 0.83 8.39
N GLY A 55 14.19 0.31 7.29
CA GLY A 55 15.36 -0.56 7.21
C GLY A 55 15.36 -1.70 8.25
N ALA A 56 16.39 -1.71 9.11
CA ALA A 56 16.58 -2.76 10.11
C ALA A 56 15.40 -2.92 11.10
N SER A 57 14.69 -1.84 11.43
CA SER A 57 13.52 -1.94 12.32
C SER A 57 12.36 -2.71 11.66
N SER A 58 12.15 -2.51 10.34
CA SER A 58 11.24 -3.33 9.55
C SER A 58 11.70 -4.78 9.53
N ALA A 59 12.99 -5.04 9.33
CA ALA A 59 13.52 -6.40 9.31
C ALA A 59 13.26 -7.14 10.63
N VAL A 60 13.46 -6.49 11.78
CA VAL A 60 13.17 -7.06 13.09
C VAL A 60 11.67 -7.38 13.23
N ALA A 61 10.80 -6.42 12.88
CA ALA A 61 9.36 -6.61 12.98
C ALA A 61 8.86 -7.75 12.08
N LEU A 62 9.31 -7.78 10.82
CA LEU A 62 8.97 -8.82 9.85
C LEU A 62 9.49 -10.18 10.30
N SER A 63 10.75 -10.28 10.71
CA SER A 63 11.35 -11.55 11.15
C SER A 63 10.68 -12.08 12.41
N THR A 64 10.30 -11.19 13.34
CA THR A 64 9.59 -11.57 14.57
C THR A 64 8.21 -12.13 14.28
N GLY A 65 7.41 -11.45 13.45
CA GLY A 65 6.09 -11.94 13.04
C GLY A 65 6.19 -13.24 12.23
N TRP A 66 7.19 -13.33 11.36
CA TRP A 66 7.46 -14.51 10.55
C TRP A 66 7.81 -15.73 11.40
N ALA A 67 8.67 -15.55 12.41
CA ALA A 67 9.04 -16.60 13.36
C ALA A 67 7.85 -17.10 14.20
N LYS A 68 6.79 -16.30 14.34
CA LYS A 68 5.54 -16.71 15.02
C LYS A 68 4.52 -17.34 14.07
N GLY A 69 4.74 -17.28 12.75
CA GLY A 69 3.76 -17.74 11.78
C GLY A 69 2.56 -16.80 11.66
N GLU A 70 2.74 -15.51 11.95
CA GLU A 70 1.68 -14.50 11.99
C GLU A 70 1.55 -13.74 10.65
N MET A 71 2.38 -14.06 9.66
CA MET A 71 2.49 -13.24 8.46
C MET A 71 1.62 -13.74 7.32
N VAL A 72 1.00 -12.79 6.63
CA VAL A 72 0.48 -12.98 5.28
C VAL A 72 1.18 -12.01 4.34
N VAL A 73 1.64 -12.50 3.20
CA VAL A 73 2.35 -11.70 2.21
C VAL A 73 1.70 -11.86 0.85
N LEU A 74 1.20 -10.76 0.27
CA LEU A 74 0.79 -10.74 -1.12
C LEU A 74 2.00 -10.31 -1.94
N VAL A 75 2.37 -11.10 -2.93
CA VAL A 75 3.45 -10.78 -3.87
C VAL A 75 2.85 -10.53 -5.24
N ARG A 76 3.09 -9.36 -5.82
CA ARG A 76 2.67 -9.10 -7.20
C ARG A 76 3.58 -9.90 -8.12
N HIS A 77 3.01 -10.52 -9.14
CA HIS A 77 3.80 -11.18 -10.19
C HIS A 77 4.89 -10.24 -10.73
N VAL A 78 6.02 -10.80 -11.18
CA VAL A 78 7.12 -10.03 -11.77
C VAL A 78 6.77 -9.56 -13.19
N GLU A 79 7.66 -8.80 -13.86
CA GLU A 79 7.36 -8.16 -15.14
C GLU A 79 6.74 -9.15 -16.15
N ARG A 80 5.54 -8.79 -16.65
CA ARG A 80 4.77 -9.58 -17.64
C ARG A 80 5.21 -9.27 -19.07
N CYS A 81 5.12 -10.25 -19.95
CA CYS A 81 5.60 -10.10 -21.32
C CYS A 81 4.69 -9.24 -22.22
N ASP A 82 3.36 -9.44 -22.16
CA ASP A 82 2.33 -8.68 -22.90
C ASP A 82 2.34 -7.15 -22.71
N ARG A 83 3.12 -6.63 -21.75
CA ARG A 83 3.28 -5.20 -21.47
C ARG A 83 4.72 -4.71 -21.58
N SER A 84 5.63 -5.53 -22.11
CA SER A 84 7.06 -5.22 -22.21
C SER A 84 7.55 -5.44 -23.64
N LYS A 85 8.67 -4.80 -23.99
CA LYS A 85 9.42 -5.09 -25.22
C LYS A 85 10.55 -6.10 -24.98
N ALA A 86 10.78 -6.49 -23.73
CA ALA A 86 11.79 -7.48 -23.39
C ALA A 86 11.39 -8.88 -23.89
N PRO A 87 12.35 -9.78 -24.17
CA PRO A 87 12.07 -11.15 -24.57
C PRO A 87 11.17 -11.87 -23.56
N CYS A 88 10.17 -12.62 -24.04
CA CYS A 88 9.38 -13.50 -23.19
C CYS A 88 10.20 -14.71 -22.79
N LEU A 89 9.97 -15.22 -21.58
CA LEU A 89 10.59 -16.46 -21.12
C LEU A 89 10.06 -17.70 -21.87
N ALA A 90 8.75 -17.77 -22.09
CA ALA A 90 8.12 -18.90 -22.78
C ALA A 90 6.83 -18.50 -23.55
N GLY A 91 5.99 -17.64 -22.96
CA GLY A 91 4.70 -17.23 -23.53
C GLY A 91 4.40 -15.74 -23.32
N GLN A 92 3.54 -15.19 -24.17
CA GLN A 92 3.15 -13.77 -24.14
C GLN A 92 2.36 -13.39 -22.88
N ASP A 93 1.61 -14.34 -22.31
CA ASP A 93 0.84 -14.20 -21.08
C ASP A 93 1.66 -14.47 -19.80
N GLY A 94 2.94 -14.82 -19.96
CA GLY A 94 3.90 -15.12 -18.91
C GLY A 94 4.75 -13.91 -18.48
N ILE A 95 5.92 -14.21 -17.92
CA ILE A 95 6.92 -13.22 -17.50
C ILE A 95 7.99 -13.00 -18.58
N THR A 96 8.71 -11.88 -18.51
CA THR A 96 9.90 -11.63 -19.34
C THR A 96 11.07 -12.51 -18.88
N ASP A 97 12.02 -12.83 -19.76
CA ASP A 97 13.19 -13.65 -19.41
C ASP A 97 14.01 -13.02 -18.29
N ARG A 98 14.25 -11.70 -18.35
CA ARG A 98 14.95 -10.95 -17.28
C ARG A 98 14.22 -10.94 -15.93
N ALA A 99 12.88 -11.08 -15.94
CA ALA A 99 12.10 -11.10 -14.72
C ALA A 99 12.26 -12.40 -13.94
N ARG A 100 12.76 -13.47 -14.59
CA ARG A 100 13.13 -14.72 -13.92
C ARG A 100 14.10 -14.47 -12.78
N ASP A 101 15.15 -13.69 -13.02
CA ASP A 101 16.20 -13.45 -12.02
C ASP A 101 15.69 -12.59 -10.86
N VAL A 102 14.72 -11.69 -11.13
CA VAL A 102 14.00 -10.95 -10.09
C VAL A 102 13.20 -11.90 -9.21
N ALA A 103 12.46 -12.84 -9.81
CA ALA A 103 11.69 -13.83 -9.07
C ALA A 103 12.60 -14.72 -8.20
N VAL A 104 13.71 -15.23 -8.76
CA VAL A 104 14.72 -16.01 -8.01
C VAL A 104 15.29 -15.19 -6.86
N GLY A 105 15.66 -13.93 -7.12
CA GLY A 105 16.20 -13.04 -6.10
C GLY A 105 15.21 -12.79 -4.94
N LEU A 106 13.93 -12.56 -5.24
CA LEU A 106 12.88 -12.43 -4.24
C LEU A 106 12.70 -13.73 -3.44
N GLY A 107 12.68 -14.86 -4.13
CA GLY A 107 12.68 -16.21 -3.55
C GLY A 107 13.72 -16.38 -2.46
N ALA A 108 14.97 -16.09 -2.80
CA ALA A 108 16.10 -16.17 -1.87
C ALA A 108 15.92 -15.26 -0.63
N ARG A 109 15.22 -14.12 -0.75
CA ARG A 109 14.90 -13.27 0.42
C ARG A 109 13.89 -13.92 1.35
N PHE A 110 12.84 -14.55 0.80
CA PHE A 110 11.87 -15.30 1.60
C PHE A 110 12.47 -16.57 2.20
N GLU A 111 13.38 -17.25 1.49
CA GLU A 111 14.15 -18.39 2.04
C GLU A 111 14.94 -17.99 3.28
N LYS A 112 15.59 -16.81 3.28
CA LYS A 112 16.27 -16.27 4.47
C LYS A 112 15.34 -16.03 5.67
N LEU A 113 14.05 -15.75 5.44
CA LEU A 113 13.04 -15.66 6.52
C LEU A 113 12.63 -17.05 7.04
N GLY A 114 12.74 -18.09 6.20
CA GLY A 114 12.45 -19.48 6.53
C GLY A 114 11.08 -19.96 6.02
N LEU A 115 11.07 -20.90 5.09
CA LEU A 115 9.84 -21.37 4.42
C LEU A 115 9.18 -22.61 5.06
N ALA A 116 9.80 -23.21 6.08
CA ALA A 116 9.34 -24.49 6.65
C ALA A 116 7.90 -24.48 7.21
N ARG A 117 7.43 -23.31 7.68
CA ARG A 117 6.06 -23.13 8.21
C ARG A 117 5.30 -22.10 7.38
N THR A 118 5.36 -22.25 6.07
CA THR A 118 4.77 -21.31 5.12
C THR A 118 3.92 -22.05 4.10
N ASP A 119 2.67 -21.63 3.96
CA ASP A 119 1.77 -22.05 2.89
C ASP A 119 1.93 -21.10 1.72
N ILE A 120 2.11 -21.62 0.50
CA ILE A 120 2.36 -20.81 -0.70
C ILE A 120 1.30 -21.13 -1.76
N TYR A 121 0.58 -20.10 -2.17
CA TYR A 121 -0.44 -20.17 -3.21
C TYR A 121 -0.19 -19.14 -4.32
N ASN A 122 -0.65 -19.45 -5.53
CA ASN A 122 -0.55 -18.56 -6.68
C ASN A 122 -1.88 -18.47 -7.43
N SER A 123 -2.10 -17.34 -8.09
CA SER A 123 -3.17 -17.24 -9.10
C SER A 123 -2.94 -18.23 -10.25
N PRO A 124 -4.00 -18.70 -10.93
CA PRO A 124 -3.90 -19.60 -12.09
C PRO A 124 -3.24 -18.99 -13.33
N LEU A 125 -3.13 -17.66 -13.41
CA LEU A 125 -2.55 -17.01 -14.59
C LEU A 125 -1.05 -17.29 -14.72
N THR A 126 -0.61 -17.60 -15.95
CA THR A 126 0.75 -18.03 -16.32
C THR A 126 1.85 -17.20 -15.67
N ARG A 127 1.79 -15.88 -15.76
CA ARG A 127 2.76 -14.98 -15.10
C ARG A 127 2.88 -15.16 -13.57
N ALA A 128 1.78 -15.44 -12.87
CA ALA A 128 1.79 -15.66 -11.42
C ALA A 128 2.30 -17.07 -11.09
N VAL A 129 1.92 -18.07 -11.89
CA VAL A 129 2.47 -19.44 -11.81
C VAL A 129 3.98 -19.42 -11.99
N GLN A 130 4.48 -18.79 -13.06
CA GLN A 130 5.90 -18.67 -13.34
C GLN A 130 6.64 -17.88 -12.25
N THR A 131 6.08 -16.75 -11.79
CA THR A 131 6.67 -15.99 -10.68
C THR A 131 6.83 -16.88 -9.45
N SER A 132 5.78 -17.58 -9.03
CA SER A 132 5.79 -18.46 -7.87
C SER A 132 6.80 -19.60 -8.02
N PHE A 133 6.82 -20.23 -9.20
CA PHE A 133 7.74 -21.31 -9.53
C PHE A 133 9.20 -20.88 -9.37
N TYR A 134 9.59 -19.74 -9.96
CA TYR A 134 10.97 -19.24 -9.86
C TYR A 134 11.33 -18.67 -8.49
N MET A 135 10.34 -18.20 -7.72
CA MET A 135 10.58 -17.75 -6.35
C MET A 135 10.86 -18.91 -5.40
N PHE A 136 10.07 -19.98 -5.45
CA PHE A 136 10.06 -20.93 -4.34
C PHE A 136 10.50 -22.34 -4.72
N ASN A 137 10.62 -22.65 -6.02
CA ASN A 137 11.05 -23.94 -6.54
C ASN A 137 10.34 -25.15 -5.87
N GLN A 138 9.13 -24.92 -5.35
CA GLN A 138 8.29 -25.88 -4.64
C GLN A 138 6.88 -25.78 -5.20
N ALA A 139 6.11 -26.87 -5.08
CA ALA A 139 4.73 -26.91 -5.54
C ALA A 139 3.89 -25.87 -4.78
N SER A 140 3.68 -24.69 -5.37
CA SER A 140 2.64 -23.77 -4.94
C SER A 140 1.29 -24.28 -5.43
N SER A 141 0.27 -24.25 -4.58
CA SER A 141 -1.06 -24.64 -5.03
C SER A 141 -1.72 -23.47 -5.75
N THR A 142 -2.14 -23.72 -6.99
CA THR A 142 -2.93 -22.76 -7.77
C THR A 142 -4.30 -22.58 -7.13
N GLN A 143 -4.73 -21.32 -7.00
CA GLN A 143 -6.00 -20.94 -6.38
C GLN A 143 -6.73 -19.88 -7.21
N ASP A 144 -7.93 -20.19 -7.69
CA ASP A 144 -8.70 -19.30 -8.58
C ASP A 144 -9.09 -17.98 -7.91
N TRP A 145 -9.32 -18.00 -6.58
CA TRP A 145 -9.65 -16.79 -5.83
C TRP A 145 -8.52 -15.75 -5.80
N LEU A 146 -7.27 -16.15 -6.10
CA LEU A 146 -6.14 -15.22 -6.28
C LEU A 146 -6.15 -14.50 -7.64
N PHE A 147 -7.10 -14.84 -8.51
CA PHE A 147 -7.47 -14.09 -9.70
C PHE A 147 -8.84 -13.41 -9.52
N ASP A 148 -9.83 -14.11 -8.95
CA ASP A 148 -11.20 -13.62 -8.72
C ASP A 148 -11.40 -12.90 -7.37
N CYS A 149 -10.41 -12.13 -6.95
CA CYS A 149 -10.26 -11.59 -5.60
C CYS A 149 -11.05 -10.30 -5.30
N ARG A 150 -11.60 -9.62 -6.31
CA ARG A 150 -11.99 -8.19 -6.22
C ARG A 150 -12.96 -7.84 -5.08
N LYS A 151 -13.77 -8.80 -4.64
CA LYS A 151 -14.77 -8.63 -3.57
C LYS A 151 -14.48 -9.45 -2.32
N THR A 152 -13.48 -10.32 -2.36
CA THR A 152 -13.36 -11.43 -1.42
C THR A 152 -11.96 -11.56 -0.84
N MET A 153 -10.98 -10.78 -1.31
CA MET A 153 -9.57 -10.93 -0.94
C MET A 153 -9.34 -11.04 0.57
N LEU A 154 -9.91 -10.13 1.37
CA LEU A 154 -9.73 -10.16 2.83
C LEU A 154 -10.36 -11.42 3.44
N ARG A 155 -11.56 -11.79 3.00
CA ARG A 155 -12.27 -12.97 3.52
C ARG A 155 -11.52 -14.26 3.17
N ASP A 156 -11.09 -14.39 1.93
CA ASP A 156 -10.45 -15.61 1.44
C ASP A 156 -9.04 -15.72 2.04
N LEU A 157 -8.29 -14.63 2.15
CA LEU A 157 -7.03 -14.58 2.90
C LEU A 157 -7.18 -15.17 4.31
N ARG A 158 -8.17 -14.72 5.08
CA ARG A 158 -8.41 -15.21 6.45
C ARG A 158 -8.85 -16.66 6.49
N ARG A 159 -9.57 -17.12 5.47
CA ARG A 159 -9.99 -18.53 5.33
C ARG A 159 -8.80 -19.45 5.09
N TYR A 160 -7.84 -19.02 4.29
CA TYR A 160 -6.65 -19.81 3.94
C TYR A 160 -5.48 -19.60 4.92
N LYS A 161 -5.53 -18.59 5.78
CA LYS A 161 -4.51 -18.37 6.81
C LYS A 161 -4.63 -19.40 7.93
N VAL A 162 -3.64 -20.28 8.04
CA VAL A 162 -3.53 -21.25 9.13
C VAL A 162 -2.80 -20.62 10.33
N PRO A 163 -3.33 -20.72 11.57
CA PRO A 163 -2.63 -20.25 12.76
C PRO A 163 -1.24 -20.90 12.92
N GLY A 164 -0.23 -20.10 13.26
CA GLY A 164 1.15 -20.57 13.43
C GLY A 164 1.92 -20.88 12.13
N ARG A 165 1.30 -20.63 10.96
CA ARG A 165 1.95 -20.75 9.64
C ARG A 165 1.84 -19.43 8.87
N ASN A 166 2.93 -19.03 8.23
CA ASN A 166 2.92 -17.89 7.32
C ASN A 166 2.17 -18.26 6.03
N LEU A 167 1.65 -17.26 5.33
CA LEU A 167 0.93 -17.44 4.06
C LEU A 167 1.53 -16.51 3.01
N ILE A 168 1.99 -17.05 1.88
CA ILE A 168 2.42 -16.27 0.72
C ILE A 168 1.41 -16.46 -0.42
N LEU A 169 0.99 -15.35 -1.00
CA LEU A 169 -0.01 -15.28 -2.07
C LEU A 169 0.57 -14.56 -3.29
N VAL A 170 0.97 -15.30 -4.33
CA VAL A 170 1.47 -14.72 -5.59
C VAL A 170 0.30 -14.34 -6.49
N THR A 171 0.09 -13.05 -6.71
CA THR A 171 -1.14 -12.49 -7.29
C THR A 171 -0.89 -11.24 -8.15
N HIS A 172 -1.91 -10.40 -8.34
CA HIS A 172 -1.92 -9.23 -9.21
C HIS A 172 -2.24 -7.95 -8.42
N SER A 173 -1.96 -6.81 -9.02
CA SER A 173 -2.28 -5.48 -8.50
C SER A 173 -3.75 -5.35 -8.09
N GLU A 174 -4.66 -5.92 -8.86
CA GLU A 174 -6.11 -5.85 -8.64
C GLU A 174 -6.53 -6.49 -7.31
N CYS A 175 -5.82 -7.55 -6.89
CA CYS A 175 -6.09 -8.22 -5.61
C CYS A 175 -5.52 -7.45 -4.42
N MET A 176 -4.35 -6.83 -4.60
CA MET A 176 -3.80 -5.91 -3.61
C MET A 176 -4.74 -4.70 -3.42
N ASN A 177 -5.28 -4.15 -4.51
CA ASN A 177 -6.25 -3.05 -4.47
C ASN A 177 -7.61 -3.48 -3.88
N ALA A 178 -7.99 -4.76 -4.02
CA ALA A 178 -9.20 -5.28 -3.37
C ALA A 178 -9.06 -5.29 -1.84
N LEU A 179 -7.84 -5.53 -1.35
CA LEU A 179 -7.52 -5.47 0.08
C LEU A 179 -7.57 -4.02 0.60
N GLU A 180 -7.02 -3.07 -0.15
CA GLU A 180 -7.10 -1.62 0.14
C GLU A 180 -8.54 -1.20 0.48
N LYS A 181 -9.48 -1.55 -0.40
CA LYS A 181 -10.91 -1.24 -0.22
C LYS A 181 -11.50 -1.93 1.02
N SER A 182 -11.15 -3.18 1.24
CA SER A 182 -11.68 -3.99 2.35
C SER A 182 -11.17 -3.49 3.70
N MET A 183 -9.93 -3.01 3.75
CA MET A 183 -9.26 -2.55 4.96
C MET A 183 -9.35 -1.03 5.18
N LYS A 184 -9.95 -0.28 4.24
CA LYS A 184 -10.08 1.18 4.25
C LYS A 184 -8.73 1.90 4.38
N LEU A 185 -7.72 1.38 3.69
CA LEU A 185 -6.37 1.95 3.64
C LEU A 185 -6.15 2.64 2.30
N SER A 186 -5.05 3.38 2.17
CA SER A 186 -4.54 3.85 0.87
C SER A 186 -3.29 3.05 0.52
N ILE A 187 -3.36 2.25 -0.54
CA ILE A 187 -2.25 1.41 -1.02
C ILE A 187 -1.70 2.06 -2.29
N PRO A 188 -0.42 2.48 -2.32
CA PRO A 188 0.17 3.03 -3.53
C PRO A 188 0.22 1.94 -4.61
N SER A 189 0.26 2.37 -5.87
CA SER A 189 0.48 1.45 -6.98
C SER A 189 1.86 0.81 -6.87
N MET A 190 1.90 -0.42 -6.40
CA MET A 190 3.15 -1.18 -6.20
C MET A 190 3.71 -1.72 -7.51
N GLY A 191 5.03 -1.76 -7.65
CA GLY A 191 5.75 -2.30 -8.80
C GLY A 191 5.64 -3.82 -8.98
N TYR A 192 6.16 -4.32 -10.10
CA TYR A 192 6.28 -5.77 -10.33
C TYR A 192 7.21 -6.40 -9.27
N GLY A 193 6.80 -7.55 -8.72
CA GLY A 193 7.56 -8.23 -7.66
C GLY A 193 7.46 -7.61 -6.27
N ALA A 194 6.67 -6.54 -6.09
CA ALA A 194 6.45 -5.95 -4.77
C ALA A 194 5.74 -6.92 -3.82
N ALA A 195 6.08 -6.83 -2.54
CA ALA A 195 5.52 -7.64 -1.46
C ALA A 195 4.79 -6.77 -0.43
N LEU A 196 3.50 -7.05 -0.22
CA LEU A 196 2.66 -6.40 0.80
C LEU A 196 2.54 -7.31 2.03
N PHE A 197 3.00 -6.84 3.18
CA PHE A 197 3.03 -7.58 4.43
C PHE A 197 1.85 -7.23 5.32
N ILE A 198 1.20 -8.27 5.82
CA ILE A 198 0.05 -8.22 6.72
C ILE A 198 0.37 -9.13 7.91
N THR A 199 -0.04 -8.73 9.09
CA THR A 199 0.02 -9.55 10.30
C THR A 199 -1.38 -9.95 10.73
N GLU A 200 -1.58 -11.24 10.99
CA GLU A 200 -2.78 -11.83 11.57
C GLU A 200 -2.37 -12.78 12.69
N ASN A 201 -2.43 -12.27 13.92
CA ASN A 201 -2.02 -13.01 15.13
C ASN A 201 -3.06 -14.05 15.56
N SER A 202 -4.33 -13.82 15.23
CA SER A 202 -5.45 -14.69 15.64
C SER A 202 -6.62 -14.55 14.66
N PRO A 203 -7.37 -15.64 14.38
CA PRO A 203 -8.63 -15.58 13.64
C PRO A 203 -9.72 -14.70 14.28
N SER A 204 -9.59 -14.32 15.55
CA SER A 204 -10.52 -13.41 16.22
C SER A 204 -10.17 -11.94 16.05
N GLN A 205 -8.95 -11.60 15.64
CA GLN A 205 -8.49 -10.23 15.48
C GLN A 205 -8.49 -9.82 14.01
N ALA A 206 -8.75 -8.53 13.76
CA ALA A 206 -8.65 -8.00 12.41
C ALA A 206 -7.17 -8.00 11.95
N PRO A 207 -6.88 -8.49 10.73
CA PRO A 207 -5.54 -8.38 10.15
C PRO A 207 -5.08 -6.92 10.09
N ARG A 208 -3.78 -6.67 10.25
CA ARG A 208 -3.19 -5.32 10.13
C ARG A 208 -2.16 -5.31 9.02
N VAL A 209 -2.21 -4.30 8.15
CA VAL A 209 -1.16 -4.08 7.16
C VAL A 209 0.07 -3.51 7.86
N MET A 210 1.21 -4.15 7.68
CA MET A 210 2.50 -3.66 8.18
C MET A 210 3.13 -2.67 7.20
N GLY A 211 2.98 -2.93 5.91
CA GLY A 211 3.55 -2.11 4.85
C GLY A 211 3.95 -2.94 3.65
N PHE A 212 4.69 -2.35 2.73
CA PHE A 212 5.17 -3.01 1.51
C PHE A 212 6.68 -2.86 1.33
N ILE A 213 7.26 -3.73 0.50
CA ILE A 213 8.64 -3.65 0.02
C ILE A 213 8.60 -3.80 -1.50
N GLU A 214 9.16 -2.85 -2.24
CA GLU A 214 9.37 -2.99 -3.67
C GLU A 214 10.48 -4.00 -3.97
N ALA A 215 10.44 -4.64 -5.14
CA ALA A 215 11.41 -5.67 -5.48
C ALA A 215 12.87 -5.18 -5.38
N SER A 216 13.14 -3.92 -5.75
CA SER A 216 14.46 -3.29 -5.66
C SER A 216 14.91 -2.97 -4.23
N ASP A 217 13.98 -2.87 -3.28
CA ASP A 217 14.22 -2.25 -1.98
C ASP A 217 14.47 -3.28 -0.86
N TRP A 218 14.35 -4.57 -1.18
CA TRP A 218 14.69 -5.66 -0.27
C TRP A 218 16.06 -5.53 0.42
N PRO A 219 17.15 -5.13 -0.26
CA PRO A 219 18.45 -4.92 0.38
C PRO A 219 18.46 -3.80 1.43
N GLN A 220 17.52 -2.84 1.35
CA GLN A 220 17.42 -1.75 2.32
C GLN A 220 16.78 -2.23 3.63
N VAL A 221 15.91 -3.25 3.56
CA VAL A 221 15.30 -3.88 4.73
C VAL A 221 16.22 -4.96 5.31
N PHE A 222 16.59 -5.93 4.49
CA PHE A 222 17.43 -7.07 4.89
C PHE A 222 18.83 -6.89 4.29
N GLN A 223 19.71 -6.28 5.08
CA GLN A 223 21.12 -6.14 4.71
C GLN A 223 21.74 -7.55 4.48
N PRO A 224 22.68 -7.67 3.52
CA PRO A 224 23.28 -8.95 3.11
C PRO A 224 23.77 -9.83 4.25
#